data_AF-A0A959IGF1-F1
#
_entry.id   AF-A0A959IGF1-F1
#
_cell.length_a   1.000
_cell.length_b   1.000
_cell.length_c   1.000
_cell.angle_alpha   90.00
_cell.angle_beta   90.00
_cell.angle_gamma   90.00
#
_symmetry.space_group_name_H-M   'P 1'
#
loop_
_entity.id
_entity.type
_entity.pdbx_description
1 polymer ?
#
loop_
_entity_poly.entity_id
_entity_poly.type
_entity_poly.pdbx_seq_one_letter_code
_entity_poly.pdbx_strand_id
1 'polypeptide(L)'
;MYNFLVKNGQALAFGLGALIVIVFFAMVIPNSSGFMDLAREEQYTTTMFNFGLYMSVILIVVAAVAMLLFGLYQIFSNLKGSVKGLIGFAALIVVFIIAYSSTSTDVSPAIADSMEKFRVAQDSVITDNQLKMIGGGITTALVLAAVAFVSFIVFEIINFFK
;
A
#
# COMPACT_ATOMS: atom_id res chain seq x y z
N MET A 1 -0.61 -29.66 -4.60
CA MET A 1 -0.83 -28.36 -3.92
C MET A 1 -0.61 -27.16 -4.85
N TYR A 2 0.48 -27.11 -5.63
CA TYR A 2 0.77 -26.03 -6.58
C TYR A 2 -0.39 -25.71 -7.54
N ASN A 3 -0.92 -26.69 -8.28
CA ASN A 3 -2.02 -26.46 -9.25
C ASN A 3 -3.31 -25.93 -8.61
N PHE A 4 -3.57 -26.27 -7.35
CA PHE A 4 -4.74 -25.77 -6.61
C PHE A 4 -4.58 -24.30 -6.26
N LEU A 5 -3.39 -23.89 -5.79
CA LEU A 5 -3.07 -22.50 -5.47
C LEU A 5 -2.99 -21.62 -6.72
N VAL A 6 -2.45 -22.15 -7.83
CA VAL A 6 -2.41 -21.42 -9.11
C VAL A 6 -3.83 -21.18 -9.65
N LYS A 7 -4.72 -22.17 -9.55
CA LYS A 7 -6.10 -22.06 -10.05
C LYS A 7 -7.01 -21.22 -9.15
N ASN A 8 -6.85 -21.31 -7.83
CA ASN A 8 -7.77 -20.70 -6.86
C ASN A 8 -7.13 -19.59 -6.01
N GLY A 9 -5.89 -19.17 -6.30
CA GLY A 9 -5.14 -18.24 -5.45
C GLY A 9 -5.86 -16.92 -5.19
N GLN A 10 -6.48 -16.34 -6.23
CA GLN A 10 -7.28 -15.11 -6.08
C GLN A 10 -8.52 -15.33 -5.21
N ALA A 11 -9.24 -16.44 -5.41
CA ALA A 11 -10.41 -16.77 -4.61
C ALA A 11 -10.05 -17.03 -3.13
N LEU A 12 -8.90 -17.67 -2.88
CA LEU A 12 -8.38 -17.90 -1.53
C LEU A 12 -7.95 -16.60 -0.85
N ALA A 13 -7.24 -15.72 -1.56
CA ALA A 13 -6.85 -14.41 -1.04
C ALA A 13 -8.08 -13.56 -0.71
N PHE A 14 -9.05 -13.51 -1.62
CA PHE A 14 -10.31 -12.82 -1.38
C PHE A 14 -11.08 -13.42 -0.20
N GLY A 15 -11.21 -14.75 -0.15
CA GLY A 15 -11.91 -15.45 0.93
C GLY A 15 -11.26 -15.22 2.30
N LEU A 16 -9.93 -15.25 2.37
CA LEU A 16 -9.19 -14.95 3.60
C LEU A 16 -9.40 -13.49 4.04
N GLY A 17 -9.33 -12.54 3.10
CA GLY A 17 -9.60 -11.13 3.39
C GLY A 17 -11.03 -10.90 3.86
N ALA A 18 -12.01 -11.48 3.18
CA ALA A 18 -13.43 -11.40 3.55
C ALA A 18 -13.67 -12.00 4.94
N LEU A 19 -13.05 -13.14 5.26
CA LEU A 19 -13.13 -13.75 6.57
C LEU A 19 -12.59 -12.82 7.67
N ILE A 20 -11.42 -12.21 7.46
CA ILE A 20 -10.83 -11.26 8.41
C ILE A 20 -11.78 -10.07 8.64
N VAL A 21 -12.38 -9.53 7.57
CA VAL A 21 -13.36 -8.44 7.66
C VAL A 21 -14.60 -8.86 8.44
N ILE A 22 -15.14 -10.06 8.21
CA ILE A 22 -16.29 -10.60 8.94
C ILE A 22 -15.97 -10.72 10.43
N VAL A 23 -14.81 -11.29 10.77
CA VAL A 23 -14.38 -11.44 12.17
C VAL A 23 -14.18 -10.07 12.83
N PHE A 24 -13.57 -9.12 12.11
CA PHE A 24 -13.43 -7.75 12.58
C PHE A 24 -14.78 -7.11 12.90
N PHE A 25 -15.76 -7.20 11.99
CA PHE A 25 -17.10 -6.66 12.23
C PHE A 25 -17.84 -7.37 13.37
N ALA A 26 -17.69 -8.68 13.50
CA ALA A 26 -18.28 -9.43 14.61
C ALA A 26 -17.72 -8.98 15.98
N MET A 27 -16.48 -8.51 16.03
CA MET A 27 -15.87 -7.93 17.23
C MET A 27 -16.28 -6.46 17.45
N VAL A 28 -16.36 -5.67 16.37
CA VAL A 28 -16.56 -4.22 16.44
C VAL A 28 -18.03 -3.85 16.65
N ILE A 29 -18.96 -4.44 15.91
CA ILE A 29 -20.37 -4.02 15.92
C ILE A 29 -21.00 -4.12 17.32
N PRO A 30 -20.80 -5.19 18.11
CA PRO A 30 -21.40 -5.29 19.44
C PRO A 30 -20.88 -4.24 20.44
N ASN A 31 -19.67 -3.72 20.22
CA ASN A 31 -18.99 -2.80 21.14
C ASN A 31 -19.07 -1.33 20.67
N SER A 32 -19.75 -1.03 19.54
CA SER A 32 -19.71 0.29 18.91
C SER A 32 -20.50 1.37 19.64
N SER A 33 -21.53 0.99 20.41
CA SER A 33 -22.27 1.91 21.28
C SER A 33 -21.37 2.50 22.36
N GLY A 34 -20.64 1.63 23.07
CA GLY A 34 -19.72 2.06 24.12
C GLY A 34 -18.57 2.93 23.62
N PHE A 35 -18.15 2.82 22.35
CA PHE A 35 -17.11 3.67 21.78
C PHE A 35 -17.55 5.12 21.57
N MET A 36 -18.81 5.37 21.20
CA MET A 36 -19.32 6.73 20.97
C MET A 36 -19.56 7.49 22.28
N ASP A 37 -19.72 6.76 23.38
CA ASP A 37 -19.88 7.31 24.72
C ASP A 37 -18.54 7.69 25.38
N LEU A 38 -17.40 7.28 24.81
CA LEU A 38 -16.07 7.62 25.32
C LEU A 38 -15.71 9.08 25.05
N ALA A 39 -14.94 9.67 25.96
CA ALA A 39 -14.28 10.94 25.69
C ALA A 39 -13.32 10.80 24.50
N ARG A 40 -13.17 11.88 23.71
CA ARG A 40 -12.37 11.87 22.47
C ARG A 40 -10.93 11.37 22.68
N GLU A 41 -10.35 11.65 23.85
CA GLU A 41 -9.01 11.21 24.23
C GLU A 41 -8.93 9.69 24.42
N GLU A 42 -9.96 9.07 25.01
CA GLU A 42 -10.05 7.63 25.24
C GLU A 42 -10.39 6.84 23.96
N GLN A 43 -11.02 7.50 22.98
CA GLN A 43 -11.24 6.90 21.66
C GLN A 43 -9.93 6.60 20.92
N TYR A 44 -8.86 7.37 21.16
CA TYR A 44 -7.56 7.15 20.51
C TYR A 44 -6.77 5.98 21.11
N THR A 45 -7.09 5.55 22.33
CA THR A 45 -6.38 4.47 23.04
C THR A 45 -7.15 3.16 23.06
N THR A 46 -8.34 3.12 22.45
CA THR A 46 -9.14 1.90 22.37
C THR A 46 -8.42 0.79 21.60
N THR A 47 -8.57 -0.44 22.08
CA THR A 47 -7.99 -1.64 21.46
C THR A 47 -8.99 -2.39 20.58
N MET A 48 -10.22 -1.89 20.49
CA MET A 48 -11.35 -2.52 19.79
C MET A 48 -11.09 -2.77 18.29
N PHE A 49 -10.20 -1.98 17.68
CA PHE A 49 -9.81 -2.12 16.27
C PHE A 49 -8.51 -2.92 16.05
N ASN A 50 -7.82 -3.32 17.12
CA ASN A 50 -6.48 -3.91 17.04
C ASN A 50 -6.46 -5.18 16.20
N PHE A 51 -7.49 -6.03 16.28
CA PHE A 51 -7.55 -7.24 15.47
C PHE A 51 -7.47 -6.93 13.97
N GLY A 52 -8.30 -6.00 13.48
CA GLY A 52 -8.30 -5.62 12.06
C GLY A 52 -6.98 -5.00 11.62
N LEU A 53 -6.41 -4.12 12.46
CA LEU A 53 -5.11 -3.50 12.22
C LEU A 53 -3.98 -4.54 12.18
N TYR A 54 -3.85 -5.38 13.21
CA TYR A 54 -2.79 -6.37 13.29
C TYR A 54 -2.88 -7.42 12.19
N MET A 55 -4.07 -7.93 11.87
CA MET A 55 -4.23 -8.87 10.76
C MET A 55 -3.85 -8.25 9.42
N SER A 56 -4.21 -6.98 9.19
CA SER A 56 -3.81 -6.25 7.98
C SER A 56 -2.30 -6.08 7.90
N VAL A 57 -1.67 -5.65 9.00
CA VAL A 57 -0.20 -5.50 9.08
C VAL A 57 0.50 -6.83 8.84
N ILE A 58 0.04 -7.92 9.46
CA ILE A 58 0.61 -9.26 9.25
C ILE A 58 0.52 -9.66 7.77
N LEU A 59 -0.65 -9.47 7.13
CA LEU A 59 -0.82 -9.80 5.72
C LEU A 59 0.09 -8.96 4.82
N ILE A 60 0.23 -7.66 5.11
CA ILE A 60 1.15 -6.77 4.38
C ILE A 60 2.58 -7.26 4.49
N VAL A 61 3.03 -7.60 5.71
CA VAL A 61 4.39 -8.11 5.94
C VAL A 61 4.61 -9.44 5.21
N VAL A 62 3.68 -10.38 5.30
CA VAL A 62 3.76 -11.68 4.61
C VAL A 62 3.81 -11.49 3.09
N ALA A 63 2.95 -10.62 2.55
CA ALA A 63 2.93 -10.33 1.12
C ALA A 63 4.23 -9.66 0.66
N ALA A 64 4.75 -8.70 1.42
CA ALA A 64 6.01 -8.04 1.12
C ALA A 64 7.19 -9.02 1.12
N VAL A 65 7.30 -9.87 2.15
CA VAL A 65 8.34 -10.91 2.23
C VAL A 65 8.22 -11.90 1.07
N ALA A 66 7.01 -12.40 0.80
CA ALA A 66 6.77 -13.33 -0.30
C ALA A 66 7.13 -12.69 -1.65
N MET A 67 6.75 -11.42 -1.88
CA MET A 67 7.09 -10.66 -3.09
C MET A 67 8.60 -10.53 -3.28
N LEU A 68 9.34 -10.19 -2.24
CA LEU A 68 10.80 -10.07 -2.31
C LEU A 68 11.45 -11.42 -2.59
N LEU A 69 11.07 -12.47 -1.85
CA LEU A 69 11.63 -13.81 -2.04
C LEU A 69 11.34 -14.36 -3.44
N PHE A 70 10.11 -14.22 -3.94
CA PHE A 70 9.76 -14.65 -5.29
C PHE A 70 10.44 -13.81 -6.37
N GLY A 71 10.52 -12.49 -6.18
CA GLY A 71 11.18 -11.59 -7.12
C GLY A 71 12.66 -11.94 -7.26
N LEU A 72 13.36 -12.14 -6.14
CA LEU A 72 14.77 -12.55 -6.15
C LEU A 72 14.93 -13.95 -6.76
N TYR A 73 14.10 -14.92 -6.38
CA TYR A 73 14.14 -16.25 -6.96
C TYR A 73 13.99 -16.22 -8.48
N GLN A 74 13.07 -15.43 -9.02
CA GLN A 74 12.84 -15.33 -10.46
C GLN A 74 14.03 -14.70 -11.20
N ILE A 75 14.65 -13.67 -10.61
CA ILE A 75 15.84 -13.02 -11.17
C ILE A 75 17.01 -14.00 -11.23
N PHE A 76 17.27 -14.75 -10.16
CA PHE A 76 18.41 -15.68 -10.10
C PHE A 76 18.17 -16.96 -10.93
N SER A 77 16.94 -17.46 -10.99
CA SER A 77 16.61 -18.66 -11.77
C SER A 77 16.48 -18.39 -13.27
N ASN A 78 16.11 -17.17 -13.68
CA ASN A 78 15.95 -16.80 -15.08
C ASN A 78 16.30 -15.33 -15.33
N LEU A 79 17.60 -15.02 -15.29
CA LEU A 79 18.09 -13.66 -15.47
C LEU A 79 17.71 -13.08 -16.84
N LYS A 80 17.86 -13.87 -17.92
CA LYS A 80 17.55 -13.43 -19.28
C LYS A 80 16.06 -13.13 -19.47
N GLY A 81 15.18 -13.95 -18.90
CA GLY A 81 13.74 -13.71 -18.90
C GLY A 81 13.33 -12.50 -18.06
N SER A 82 14.11 -12.17 -17.03
CA SER A 82 13.82 -11.09 -16.09
C SER A 82 14.27 -9.71 -16.57
N VAL A 83 15.06 -9.61 -17.65
CA VAL A 83 15.61 -8.33 -18.15
C VAL A 83 14.53 -7.28 -18.38
N LYS A 84 13.39 -7.63 -19.00
CA LYS A 84 12.29 -6.68 -19.24
C LYS A 84 11.67 -6.18 -17.93
N GLY A 85 11.50 -7.07 -16.95
CA GLY A 85 11.01 -6.70 -15.62
C GLY A 85 11.99 -5.81 -14.88
N LEU A 86 13.29 -6.09 -14.99
CA LEU A 86 14.34 -5.28 -14.36
C LEU A 86 14.44 -3.89 -14.97
N ILE A 87 14.27 -3.76 -16.30
CA ILE A 87 14.19 -2.46 -16.98
C ILE A 87 12.98 -1.66 -16.48
N GLY A 88 11.81 -2.29 -16.40
CA GLY A 88 10.62 -1.64 -15.85
C GLY A 88 10.80 -1.17 -14.40
N PHE A 89 11.43 -2.01 -13.57
CA PHE A 89 11.75 -1.66 -12.19
C PHE A 89 12.77 -0.51 -12.09
N ALA A 90 13.80 -0.51 -12.94
CA ALA A 90 14.76 0.59 -13.01
C ALA A 90 14.08 1.90 -13.42
N ALA A 91 13.17 1.87 -14.40
CA ALA A 91 12.38 3.04 -14.79
C ALA A 91 11.52 3.56 -13.62
N LEU A 92 10.89 2.66 -12.86
CA LEU A 92 10.14 3.03 -11.65
C LEU A 92 11.03 3.72 -10.62
N ILE A 93 12.23 3.20 -10.36
CA ILE A 93 13.19 3.83 -9.44
C ILE A 93 13.54 5.24 -9.92
N VAL A 94 13.80 5.43 -11.21
CA VAL A 94 14.10 6.75 -11.77
C VAL A 94 12.95 7.72 -11.56
N VAL A 95 11.71 7.31 -11.84
CA VAL A 95 10.52 8.13 -11.59
C VAL A 95 10.39 8.49 -10.11
N PHE A 96 10.61 7.51 -9.22
CA PHE A 96 10.58 7.74 -7.78
C PHE A 96 11.65 8.72 -7.31
N ILE A 97 12.89 8.58 -7.78
CA ILE A 97 13.98 9.51 -7.43
C ILE A 97 13.62 10.93 -7.87
N ILE A 98 13.10 11.10 -9.08
CA ILE A 98 12.66 12.39 -9.58
C ILE A 98 11.57 12.95 -8.66
N ALA A 99 10.50 12.18 -8.43
CA ALA A 99 9.38 12.59 -7.57
C ALA A 99 9.80 12.93 -6.14
N TYR A 100 10.66 12.10 -5.53
CA TYR A 100 11.22 12.32 -4.19
C TYR A 100 12.04 13.62 -4.16
N SER A 101 12.90 13.83 -5.15
CA SER A 101 13.74 15.03 -5.23
C SER A 101 12.94 16.31 -5.48
N SER A 102 11.81 16.22 -6.19
CA SER A 102 10.91 17.34 -6.48
C SER A 102 9.89 17.62 -5.37
N THR A 103 9.78 16.77 -4.36
CA THR A 103 8.82 16.96 -3.25
C THR A 103 9.30 18.09 -2.34
N SER A 104 8.46 19.12 -2.20
CA SER A 104 8.69 20.20 -1.24
C SER A 104 8.50 19.73 0.20
N THR A 105 9.33 20.24 1.10
CA THR A 105 9.16 20.08 2.56
C THR A 105 8.30 21.18 3.17
N ASP A 106 8.00 22.23 2.40
CA ASP A 106 7.07 23.27 2.81
C ASP A 106 5.63 22.77 2.66
N VAL A 107 5.02 22.45 3.80
CA VAL A 107 3.69 21.83 3.86
C VAL A 107 2.59 22.88 3.98
N SER A 108 1.43 22.58 3.39
CA SER A 108 0.23 23.40 3.59
C SER A 108 -0.26 23.32 5.05
N PRO A 109 -1.05 24.30 5.52
CA PRO A 109 -1.61 24.26 6.88
C PRO A 109 -2.38 22.97 7.21
N ALA A 110 -3.06 22.37 6.23
CA ALA A 110 -3.80 21.12 6.42
C ALA A 110 -2.88 19.91 6.66
N ILE A 111 -1.72 19.87 5.98
CA ILE A 111 -0.72 18.82 6.19
C ILE A 111 0.00 19.06 7.52
N ALA A 112 0.31 20.30 7.88
CA ALA A 112 0.90 20.65 9.16
C ALA A 112 0.02 20.21 10.35
N ASP A 113 -1.29 20.46 10.29
CA ASP A 113 -2.26 19.98 11.29
C ASP A 113 -2.29 18.45 11.40
N SER A 114 -2.17 17.75 10.27
CA SER A 114 -2.12 16.28 10.24
C SER A 114 -0.83 15.74 10.86
N MET A 115 0.31 16.40 10.59
CA MET A 115 1.60 16.06 11.21
C MET A 115 1.57 16.28 12.73
N GLU A 116 0.94 17.35 13.19
CA GLU A 116 0.80 17.63 14.62
C GLU A 116 -0.07 16.58 15.33
N LYS A 117 -1.19 16.19 14.73
CA LYS A 117 -2.03 15.09 15.23
C LYS A 117 -1.25 13.78 15.33
N PHE A 118 -0.43 13.48 14.32
CA PHE A 118 0.44 12.30 14.34
C PHE A 118 1.47 12.40 15.48
N ARG A 119 2.10 13.57 15.66
CA ARG A 119 3.06 13.83 16.74
C ARG A 119 2.47 13.58 18.11
N VAL A 120 1.26 14.08 18.37
CA VAL A 120 0.57 13.88 19.64
C VAL A 120 0.17 12.42 19.86
N ALA A 121 -0.30 11.72 18.81
CA ALA A 121 -0.78 10.35 18.93
C ALA A 121 0.33 9.29 19.01
N GLN A 122 1.49 9.52 18.39
CA GLN A 122 2.59 8.55 18.28
C GLN A 122 3.85 8.97 19.05
N ASP A 123 3.83 10.12 19.73
CA ASP A 123 5.00 10.76 20.34
C ASP A 123 6.23 10.78 19.39
N SER A 124 5.95 11.03 18.11
CA SER A 124 6.92 10.86 17.02
C SER A 124 6.82 12.00 16.02
N VAL A 125 7.95 12.57 15.62
CA VAL A 125 8.01 13.67 14.64
C VAL A 125 8.21 13.12 13.24
N ILE A 126 7.39 13.57 12.29
CA ILE A 126 7.62 13.30 10.86
C ILE A 126 8.76 14.22 10.39
N THR A 127 9.87 13.60 10.01
CA THR A 127 11.05 14.26 9.46
C THR A 127 10.86 14.64 7.99
N ASP A 128 11.65 15.59 7.50
CA ASP A 128 11.67 16.00 6.09
C ASP A 128 11.90 14.83 5.12
N ASN A 129 12.74 13.87 5.49
CA ASN A 129 12.99 12.68 4.69
C ASN A 129 11.75 11.78 4.59
N GLN A 130 11.02 11.61 5.70
CA GLN A 130 9.76 10.87 5.70
C GLN A 130 8.70 11.60 4.86
N LEU A 131 8.64 12.92 4.95
CA LEU A 131 7.72 13.73 4.17
C LEU A 131 8.01 13.63 2.66
N LYS A 132 9.28 13.72 2.25
CA LYS A 132 9.70 13.50 0.85
C LYS A 132 9.40 12.08 0.38
N MET A 133 9.53 11.09 1.27
CA MET A 133 9.20 9.70 0.94
C MET A 133 7.70 9.51 0.71
N ILE A 134 6.86 10.13 1.55
CA ILE A 134 5.40 10.12 1.38
C ILE A 134 5.01 10.84 0.08
N GLY A 135 5.44 12.09 -0.11
CA GLY A 135 5.07 12.89 -1.28
C GLY A 135 5.62 12.32 -2.60
N GLY A 136 6.88 11.86 -2.59
CA GLY A 136 7.50 11.20 -3.73
C GLY A 136 6.81 9.88 -4.08
N GLY A 137 6.40 9.10 -3.08
CA GLY A 137 5.63 7.87 -3.26
C GLY A 137 4.26 8.13 -3.90
N ILE A 138 3.50 9.10 -3.37
CA ILE A 138 2.20 9.50 -3.91
C ILE A 138 2.33 9.96 -5.36
N THR A 139 3.28 10.86 -5.63
CA THR A 139 3.50 11.41 -6.97
C THR A 139 3.90 10.32 -7.97
N THR A 140 4.77 9.40 -7.56
CA THR A 140 5.16 8.23 -8.38
C THR A 140 3.94 7.38 -8.75
N ALA A 141 3.09 7.08 -7.77
CA ALA A 141 1.88 6.30 -8.01
C ALA A 141 0.93 6.98 -8.99
N LEU A 142 0.74 8.30 -8.85
CA LEU A 142 -0.11 9.09 -9.77
C LEU A 142 0.46 9.13 -11.18
N VAL A 143 1.78 9.32 -11.34
CA VAL A 143 2.45 9.30 -12.64
C VAL A 143 2.29 7.94 -13.31
N LEU A 144 2.54 6.85 -12.58
CA LEU A 144 2.40 5.50 -13.13
C LEU A 144 0.95 5.17 -13.48
N ALA A 145 -0.02 5.62 -12.69
CA ALA A 145 -1.44 5.48 -13.00
C ALA A 145 -1.81 6.22 -14.30
N ALA A 146 -1.32 7.45 -14.47
CA ALA A 146 -1.53 8.21 -15.71
C ALA A 146 -0.87 7.54 -16.91
N VAL A 147 0.38 7.07 -16.78
CA VAL A 147 1.08 6.34 -17.84
C VAL A 147 0.33 5.06 -18.21
N ALA A 148 -0.17 4.31 -17.22
CA ALA A 148 -0.96 3.10 -17.46
C ALA A 148 -2.25 3.41 -18.22
N PHE A 149 -2.97 4.48 -17.82
CA PHE A 149 -4.20 4.91 -18.49
C PHE A 149 -3.95 5.35 -19.94
N VAL A 150 -2.93 6.18 -20.19
CA VAL A 150 -2.56 6.60 -21.54
C VAL A 150 -2.13 5.41 -22.39
N SER A 151 -1.33 4.51 -21.83
CA SER A 151 -0.89 3.29 -22.51
C SER A 151 -2.10 2.44 -22.91
N PHE A 152 -3.05 2.24 -22.00
CA PHE A 152 -4.28 1.50 -22.28
C PHE A 152 -5.03 2.08 -23.50
N ILE A 153 -5.25 3.39 -23.54
CA ILE A 153 -5.91 4.06 -24.68
C ILE A 153 -5.12 3.86 -25.98
N VAL A 154 -3.81 4.13 -25.95
CA VAL A 154 -2.95 4.04 -27.14
C VAL A 154 -2.93 2.62 -27.69
N PHE A 155 -2.80 1.62 -26.83
CA PHE A 155 -2.79 0.22 -27.26
C PHE A 155 -4.14 -0.24 -27.78
N GLU A 156 -5.26 0.21 -27.19
CA GLU A 156 -6.59 -0.09 -27.71
C GLU A 156 -6.79 0.47 -29.12
N ILE A 157 -6.36 1.72 -29.36
CA ILE A 157 -6.41 2.35 -30.70
C ILE A 157 -5.54 1.57 -31.69
N ILE A 158 -4.28 1.26 -31.34
CA ILE A 158 -3.38 0.50 -32.22
C ILE A 158 -3.99 -0.87 -32.56
N ASN A 159 -4.61 -1.52 -31.58
CA ASN A 159 -5.21 -2.84 -31.76
C ASN A 159 -6.50 -2.78 -32.60
N PHE A 160 -7.23 -1.67 -32.57
CA PHE A 160 -8.39 -1.45 -33.43
C PHE A 160 -8.02 -1.32 -34.93
N PHE A 161 -6.81 -0.85 -35.22
CA PHE A 161 -6.30 -0.70 -36.60
C PHE A 161 -5.46 -1.90 -37.09
N LYS A 162 -5.32 -2.95 -36.29
CA LYS A 162 -4.66 -4.21 -36.68
C LYS A 162 -5.68 -5.32 -36.83
#